data_AF-G0QTL7-F1
#
_entry.id   AF-G0QTL7-F1
#
_cell.length_a   1.000
_cell.length_b   1.000
_cell.length_c   1.000
_cell.angle_alpha   90.00
_cell.angle_beta   90.00
_cell.angle_gamma   90.00
#
_symmetry.space_group_name_H-M   'P 1'
#
loop_
_entity.id
_entity.type
_entity.pdbx_description
1 polymer ?
#
loop_
_entity_poly.entity_id
_entity_poly.type
_entity_poly.pdbx_seq_one_letter_code
_entity_poly.pdbx_strand_id
1 'polypeptide(L)'
;MNWIISNVKDLKEFENESFDVIFDKATMDALVTDEGSQWKPNPETVEDCKLMCQDFQDVKPLYDASQKLGVKPGLLVLVSFFACLFFVVLGFLGKFLTSVVGILYPGYMSFKAIETKDDNDDKQWLTYWVVFGFLHIFDAPLGWLLSFFPFYYPLKLMFYIFLFYPKTKGALKIYNSFLREKISKYQSFIDGYLKKDSK
;
A
#
# COMPACT_ATOMS: atom_id res chain seq x y z
N MET A 1 -28.93 8.19 -12.40
CA MET A 1 -28.35 6.92 -11.91
C MET A 1 -29.41 5.86 -12.12
N ASN A 2 -29.09 4.81 -12.87
CA ASN A 2 -29.99 3.68 -13.06
C ASN A 2 -29.57 2.59 -12.08
N TRP A 3 -30.51 2.11 -11.27
CA TRP A 3 -30.29 1.01 -10.35
C TRP A 3 -30.80 -0.27 -10.98
N ILE A 4 -30.02 -1.34 -10.88
CA ILE A 4 -30.35 -2.66 -11.40
C ILE A 4 -30.54 -3.58 -10.21
N ILE A 5 -31.64 -4.35 -10.20
CA ILE A 5 -31.85 -5.43 -9.23
C ILE A 5 -31.26 -6.68 -9.86
N SER A 6 -30.23 -7.25 -9.23
CA SER A 6 -29.54 -8.46 -9.70
C SER A 6 -29.11 -9.32 -8.52
N ASN A 7 -28.89 -10.61 -8.77
CA ASN A 7 -28.31 -11.54 -7.81
C ASN A 7 -26.78 -11.43 -7.85
N VAL A 8 -26.17 -11.00 -6.76
CA VAL A 8 -24.72 -10.83 -6.65
C VAL A 8 -23.92 -12.12 -6.88
N LYS A 9 -24.53 -13.30 -6.65
CA LYS A 9 -23.89 -14.61 -6.92
C LYS A 9 -23.79 -14.90 -8.42
N ASP A 10 -24.55 -14.20 -9.25
CA ASP A 10 -24.71 -14.50 -10.68
C ASP A 10 -25.08 -13.23 -11.48
N LEU A 11 -24.08 -12.39 -11.74
CA LEU A 11 -24.20 -11.08 -12.40
C LEU A 11 -24.29 -11.17 -13.93
N LYS A 12 -25.24 -11.97 -14.45
CA LYS A 12 -25.39 -12.23 -15.90
C LYS A 12 -25.74 -11.01 -16.73
N GLU A 13 -26.22 -9.94 -16.11
CA GLU A 13 -26.60 -8.70 -16.81
C GLU A 13 -25.38 -7.90 -17.28
N PHE A 14 -24.19 -8.25 -16.81
CA PHE A 14 -22.94 -7.56 -17.14
C PHE A 14 -22.01 -8.48 -17.92
N GLU A 15 -21.28 -7.89 -18.87
CA GLU A 15 -20.20 -8.60 -19.57
C GLU A 15 -19.02 -8.83 -18.61
N ASN A 16 -18.24 -9.89 -18.85
CA ASN A 16 -17.02 -10.14 -18.09
C ASN A 16 -16.05 -8.96 -18.22
N GLU A 17 -15.32 -8.64 -17.14
CA GLU A 17 -14.32 -7.55 -17.10
C GLU A 17 -14.90 -6.15 -17.37
N SER A 18 -16.19 -5.95 -17.13
CA SER A 18 -16.87 -4.66 -17.36
C SER A 18 -16.64 -3.59 -16.28
N PHE A 19 -15.95 -3.91 -15.18
CA PHE A 19 -15.73 -3.00 -14.05
C PHE A 19 -14.27 -2.96 -13.59
N ASP A 20 -13.75 -1.75 -13.36
CA ASP A 20 -12.41 -1.54 -12.76
C ASP A 20 -12.42 -1.65 -11.23
N VAL A 21 -13.55 -1.26 -10.60
CA VAL A 21 -13.68 -1.19 -9.14
C VAL A 21 -15.06 -1.66 -8.73
N ILE A 22 -15.10 -2.58 -7.76
CA ILE A 22 -16.32 -3.09 -7.16
C ILE A 22 -16.28 -2.74 -5.67
N PHE A 23 -17.37 -2.14 -5.18
CA PHE A 23 -17.55 -1.86 -3.76
C PHE A 23 -18.54 -2.88 -3.19
N ASP A 24 -18.09 -3.64 -2.19
CA ASP A 24 -18.97 -4.44 -1.35
C ASP A 24 -18.98 -3.87 0.08
N LYS A 25 -20.16 -3.81 0.68
CA LYS A 25 -20.31 -3.58 2.12
C LYS A 25 -21.44 -4.47 2.63
N ALA A 26 -21.05 -5.46 3.43
CA ALA A 26 -21.94 -6.39 4.12
C ALA A 26 -22.78 -7.32 3.24
N THR A 27 -22.57 -7.37 1.92
CA THR A 27 -23.24 -8.37 1.07
C THR A 27 -22.71 -9.76 1.39
N MET A 28 -21.40 -9.89 1.61
CA MET A 28 -20.82 -11.17 2.05
C MET A 28 -21.38 -11.61 3.41
N ASP A 29 -21.58 -10.68 4.36
CA ASP A 29 -22.21 -10.99 5.65
C ASP A 29 -23.65 -11.49 5.46
N ALA A 30 -24.41 -10.88 4.56
CA ALA A 30 -25.76 -11.33 4.22
C ALA A 30 -25.77 -12.70 3.53
N LEU A 31 -24.78 -13.00 2.68
CA LEU A 31 -24.64 -14.28 1.98
C LEU A 31 -24.31 -15.46 2.91
N VAL A 32 -23.63 -15.19 4.03
CA VAL A 32 -23.28 -16.20 5.03
C VAL A 32 -24.23 -16.20 6.24
N THR A 33 -25.23 -15.31 6.25
CA THR A 33 -26.26 -15.29 7.27
C THR A 33 -27.21 -16.46 7.04
N ASP A 34 -27.43 -17.24 8.10
CA ASP A 34 -28.23 -18.44 8.03
C ASP A 34 -29.00 -18.65 9.34
N GLU A 35 -30.12 -19.38 9.27
CA GLU A 35 -30.95 -19.69 10.43
C GLU A 35 -30.36 -20.87 11.21
N GLY A 36 -30.22 -20.73 12.53
CA GLY A 36 -29.81 -21.82 13.42
C GLY A 36 -28.47 -21.60 14.11
N SER A 37 -27.68 -22.66 14.23
CA SER A 37 -26.41 -22.64 14.99
C SER A 37 -25.24 -22.20 14.11
N GLN A 38 -24.48 -21.20 14.57
CA GLN A 38 -23.26 -20.72 13.90
C GLN A 38 -22.20 -21.82 13.69
N TRP A 39 -22.22 -22.86 14.52
CA TRP A 39 -21.28 -23.98 14.44
C TRP A 39 -21.80 -25.13 13.57
N LYS A 40 -23.03 -25.00 13.05
CA LYS A 40 -23.72 -26.02 12.26
C LYS A 40 -24.63 -25.35 11.22
N PRO A 41 -24.05 -24.58 10.27
CA PRO A 41 -24.81 -23.93 9.21
C PRO A 41 -25.49 -24.95 8.29
N ASN A 42 -26.53 -24.49 7.59
CA ASN A 42 -27.28 -25.26 6.63
C ASN A 42 -26.39 -25.71 5.47
N PRO A 43 -26.69 -26.87 4.86
CA PRO A 43 -25.89 -27.41 3.76
C PRO A 43 -25.76 -26.45 2.55
N GLU A 44 -26.78 -25.66 2.28
CA GLU A 44 -26.79 -24.67 1.19
C GLU A 44 -25.75 -23.58 1.41
N THR A 45 -25.73 -22.95 2.60
CA THR A 45 -24.74 -21.93 2.97
C THR A 45 -23.31 -22.48 2.93
N VAL A 46 -23.13 -23.74 3.34
CA VAL A 46 -21.83 -24.42 3.26
C VAL A 46 -21.40 -24.62 1.81
N GLU A 47 -22.32 -24.96 0.91
CA GLU A 47 -22.01 -25.15 -0.50
C GLU A 47 -21.71 -23.83 -1.21
N ASP A 48 -22.50 -22.79 -0.95
CA ASP A 48 -22.24 -21.43 -1.43
C ASP A 48 -20.83 -20.96 -1.06
N CYS A 49 -20.43 -21.15 0.20
CA CYS A 49 -19.09 -20.78 0.67
C CYS A 49 -17.97 -21.57 -0.03
N LYS A 50 -18.22 -22.84 -0.36
CA LYS A 50 -17.25 -23.66 -1.11
C LYS A 50 -17.11 -23.17 -2.55
N LEU A 51 -18.22 -22.83 -3.19
CA LEU A 51 -18.23 -22.30 -4.55
C LEU A 51 -17.41 -20.99 -4.63
N MET A 52 -17.58 -20.08 -3.66
CA MET A 52 -16.78 -18.85 -3.59
C MET A 52 -15.27 -19.09 -3.43
N CYS A 53 -14.88 -20.23 -2.86
CA CYS A 53 -13.47 -20.61 -2.70
C CYS A 53 -12.95 -21.51 -3.82
N GLN A 54 -13.80 -21.87 -4.80
CA GLN A 54 -13.45 -22.81 -5.86
C GLN A 54 -12.43 -22.20 -6.82
N ASP A 55 -12.49 -20.89 -7.05
CA ASP A 55 -11.56 -20.14 -7.91
C ASP A 55 -10.08 -20.30 -7.51
N PHE A 56 -9.79 -20.58 -6.22
CA PHE A 56 -8.43 -20.86 -5.78
C PHE A 56 -7.87 -22.16 -6.38
N GLN A 57 -8.71 -23.08 -6.84
CA GLN A 57 -8.29 -24.33 -7.47
C GLN A 57 -7.85 -24.12 -8.92
N ASP A 58 -8.35 -23.08 -9.58
CA ASP A 58 -7.99 -22.74 -10.96
C ASP A 58 -6.59 -22.12 -11.06
N VAL A 59 -6.05 -21.63 -9.93
CA VAL A 59 -4.67 -21.15 -9.84
C VAL A 59 -3.72 -22.34 -9.77
N LYS A 60 -3.32 -22.84 -10.94
CA LYS A 60 -2.49 -24.04 -11.09
C LYS A 60 -1.25 -24.09 -10.17
N PRO A 61 -0.42 -23.03 -10.02
CA PRO A 61 0.71 -23.06 -9.09
C PRO A 61 0.30 -23.23 -7.62
N LEU A 62 -0.82 -22.64 -7.23
CA LEU A 62 -1.36 -22.72 -5.87
C LEU A 62 -1.93 -24.12 -5.61
N TYR A 63 -2.66 -24.67 -6.58
CA TYR A 63 -3.20 -26.03 -6.51
C TYR A 63 -2.08 -27.07 -6.43
N ASP A 64 -1.06 -26.98 -7.30
CA ASP A 64 0.09 -27.91 -7.28
C ASP A 64 0.84 -27.86 -5.94
N ALA A 65 1.02 -26.68 -5.36
CA ALA A 65 1.63 -26.51 -4.04
C ALA A 65 0.75 -27.07 -2.92
N SER A 66 -0.57 -26.83 -2.99
CA SER A 66 -1.58 -27.36 -2.07
C SER A 66 -1.57 -28.90 -2.07
N GLN A 67 -1.51 -29.53 -3.24
CA GLN A 67 -1.44 -30.99 -3.38
C GLN A 67 -0.14 -31.57 -2.81
N LYS A 68 1.00 -30.95 -3.09
CA LYS A 68 2.31 -31.37 -2.53
C LYS A 68 2.35 -31.31 -1.00
N LEU A 69 1.69 -30.32 -0.41
CA LEU A 69 1.68 -30.07 1.03
C LEU A 69 0.51 -30.76 1.75
N GLY A 70 -0.47 -31.31 1.02
CA GLY A 70 -1.65 -31.96 1.60
C GLY A 70 -2.59 -31.01 2.35
N VAL A 71 -2.59 -29.71 2.03
CA VAL A 71 -3.40 -28.68 2.71
C VAL A 71 -4.35 -28.00 1.73
N LYS A 72 -5.46 -27.44 2.21
CA LYS A 72 -6.43 -26.72 1.34
C LYS A 72 -5.79 -25.46 0.72
N PRO A 73 -6.06 -25.12 -0.56
CA PRO A 73 -5.50 -23.93 -1.22
C PRO A 73 -5.78 -22.62 -0.45
N GLY A 74 -7.00 -22.43 0.04
CA GLY A 74 -7.36 -21.24 0.82
C GLY A 74 -6.55 -21.10 2.13
N LEU A 75 -6.24 -22.22 2.79
CA LEU A 75 -5.37 -22.20 3.98
C LEU A 75 -3.93 -21.83 3.61
N LEU A 76 -3.43 -22.31 2.47
CA LEU A 76 -2.10 -21.96 1.98
C LEU A 76 -1.99 -20.46 1.68
N VAL A 77 -3.01 -19.86 1.05
CA VAL A 77 -3.08 -18.41 0.80
C VAL A 77 -3.07 -17.65 2.12
N LEU A 78 -3.90 -18.06 3.08
CA LEU A 78 -4.01 -17.40 4.38
C LEU A 78 -2.70 -17.48 5.16
N VAL A 79 -2.08 -18.66 5.25
CA VAL A 79 -0.78 -18.84 5.91
C VAL A 79 0.31 -18.03 5.20
N SER A 80 0.33 -18.02 3.87
CA SER A 80 1.30 -17.24 3.10
C SER A 80 1.13 -15.73 3.33
N PHE A 81 -0.11 -15.25 3.42
CA PHE A 81 -0.41 -13.85 3.74
C PHE A 81 0.09 -13.47 5.13
N PHE A 82 -0.23 -14.27 6.16
CA PHE A 82 0.23 -14.00 7.53
C PHE A 82 1.74 -14.18 7.68
N ALA A 83 2.36 -15.14 6.98
CA ALA A 83 3.81 -15.30 6.95
C ALA A 83 4.47 -14.07 6.29
N CYS A 84 3.95 -13.61 5.16
CA CYS A 84 4.42 -12.38 4.51
C CYS A 84 4.30 -11.18 5.45
N LEU A 85 3.14 -10.99 6.08
CA LEU A 85 2.92 -9.93 7.08
C LEU A 85 3.93 -10.03 8.23
N PHE A 86 4.17 -11.24 8.74
CA PHE A 86 5.14 -11.50 9.79
C PHE A 86 6.57 -11.13 9.37
N PHE A 87 7.01 -11.51 8.16
CA PHE A 87 8.33 -11.13 7.64
C PHE A 87 8.47 -9.62 7.36
N VAL A 88 7.37 -8.94 7.03
CA VAL A 88 7.33 -7.47 6.92
C VAL A 88 7.48 -6.82 8.31
N VAL A 89 6.75 -7.33 9.31
CA VAL A 89 6.80 -6.90 10.72
C VAL A 89 8.19 -7.13 11.33
N LEU A 90 8.81 -8.29 11.10
CA LEU A 90 10.18 -8.59 11.53
C LEU A 90 11.25 -7.78 10.77
N GLY A 91 10.86 -7.06 9.71
CA GLY A 91 11.72 -6.11 9.02
C GLY A 91 12.61 -6.65 7.91
N PHE A 92 12.60 -7.96 7.66
CA PHE A 92 13.39 -8.56 6.57
C PHE A 92 12.88 -8.09 5.21
N LEU A 93 11.57 -8.20 4.96
CA LEU A 93 10.92 -7.59 3.79
C LEU A 93 10.61 -6.10 4.00
N GLY A 94 10.38 -5.67 5.25
CA GLY A 94 9.98 -4.29 5.57
C GLY A 94 11.00 -3.23 5.13
N LYS A 95 12.30 -3.47 5.35
CA LYS A 95 13.37 -2.57 4.88
C LYS A 95 13.34 -2.40 3.36
N PHE A 96 13.33 -3.52 2.65
CA PHE A 96 13.34 -3.52 1.19
C PHE A 96 12.09 -2.82 0.62
N LEU A 97 10.90 -3.18 1.10
CA LEU A 97 9.64 -2.58 0.63
C LEU A 97 9.58 -1.08 0.88
N THR A 98 9.98 -0.61 2.06
CA THR A 98 9.98 0.83 2.37
C THR A 98 10.95 1.60 1.49
N SER A 99 12.13 1.04 1.18
CA SER A 99 13.09 1.64 0.24
C SER A 99 12.54 1.69 -1.19
N VAL A 100 11.97 0.60 -1.69
CA VAL A 100 11.41 0.55 -3.05
C VAL A 100 10.23 1.51 -3.18
N VAL A 101 9.26 1.46 -2.27
CA VAL A 101 8.06 2.30 -2.33
C VAL A 101 8.41 3.78 -2.13
N GLY A 102 9.35 4.09 -1.23
CA GLY A 102 9.81 5.46 -0.99
C GLY A 102 10.61 6.07 -2.15
N ILE A 103 11.05 5.29 -3.14
CA ILE A 103 11.88 5.80 -4.24
C ILE A 103 11.19 5.63 -5.59
N LEU A 104 10.69 4.43 -5.87
CA LEU A 104 10.28 4.03 -7.22
C LEU A 104 9.00 4.74 -7.67
N TYR A 105 7.98 4.79 -6.82
CA TYR A 105 6.72 5.48 -7.14
C TYR A 105 6.91 7.01 -7.28
N PRO A 106 7.50 7.71 -6.30
CA PRO A 106 7.79 9.14 -6.44
C PRO A 106 8.75 9.44 -7.60
N GLY A 107 9.71 8.56 -7.87
CA GLY A 107 10.64 8.68 -9.00
C GLY A 107 9.93 8.64 -10.34
N TYR A 108 9.04 7.67 -10.53
CA TYR A 108 8.21 7.58 -11.74
C TYR A 108 7.29 8.79 -11.90
N MET A 109 6.65 9.24 -10.81
CA MET A 109 5.80 10.42 -10.86
C MET A 109 6.59 11.71 -11.13
N SER A 110 7.82 11.81 -10.61
CA SER A 110 8.73 12.93 -10.91
C SER A 110 9.13 12.93 -12.38
N PHE A 111 9.44 11.77 -12.95
CA PHE A 111 9.67 11.62 -14.40
C PHE A 111 8.48 12.12 -15.21
N LYS A 112 7.26 11.71 -14.80
CA LYS A 112 6.03 12.12 -15.46
C LYS A 112 5.81 13.64 -15.38
N ALA A 113 6.10 14.25 -14.23
CA ALA A 113 5.98 15.70 -14.03
C ALA A 113 6.91 16.48 -14.98
N ILE A 114 8.18 16.02 -15.09
CA ILE A 114 9.20 16.62 -15.98
C ILE A 114 8.78 16.60 -17.46
N GLU A 115 8.00 15.61 -17.89
CA GLU A 115 7.52 15.52 -19.27
C GLU A 115 6.28 16.39 -19.56
N THR A 116 5.61 16.90 -18.53
CA THR A 116 4.42 17.75 -18.68
C THR A 116 4.78 19.23 -18.78
N LYS A 117 3.86 20.04 -19.31
CA LYS A 117 4.03 21.51 -19.42
C LYS A 117 3.50 22.28 -18.19
N ASP A 118 2.93 21.58 -17.21
CA ASP A 118 2.30 22.19 -16.03
C ASP A 118 3.27 22.14 -14.85
N ASP A 119 3.77 23.29 -14.40
CA ASP A 119 4.78 23.35 -13.32
C ASP A 119 4.20 23.09 -11.90
N ASN A 120 2.89 22.82 -11.79
CA ASN A 120 2.23 22.69 -10.48
C ASN A 120 2.55 21.40 -9.74
N ASP A 121 2.85 20.31 -10.43
CA ASP A 121 3.22 19.02 -9.84
C ASP A 121 4.73 18.94 -9.52
N ASP A 122 5.58 19.61 -10.29
CA ASP A 122 7.03 19.75 -10.04
C ASP A 122 7.33 20.18 -8.59
N LYS A 123 6.63 21.21 -8.11
CA LYS A 123 6.81 21.70 -6.74
C LYS A 123 6.53 20.63 -5.69
N GLN A 124 5.53 19.78 -5.92
CA GLN A 124 5.19 18.70 -4.98
C GLN A 124 6.29 17.65 -4.94
N TRP A 125 6.81 17.23 -6.10
CA TRP A 125 7.84 16.19 -6.18
C TRP A 125 9.21 16.68 -5.71
N LEU A 126 9.60 17.90 -6.05
CA LEU A 126 10.83 18.51 -5.52
C LEU A 126 10.76 18.66 -4.00
N THR A 127 9.62 19.12 -3.47
CA THR A 127 9.43 19.23 -2.02
C THR A 127 9.48 17.85 -1.35
N TYR A 128 8.90 16.83 -1.99
CA TYR A 128 9.01 15.44 -1.54
C TYR A 128 10.47 15.02 -1.40
N TRP A 129 11.31 15.22 -2.41
CA TRP A 129 12.71 14.81 -2.37
C TRP A 129 13.53 15.57 -1.31
N VAL A 130 13.26 16.86 -1.09
CA VAL A 130 13.89 17.63 -0.01
C VAL A 130 13.53 17.08 1.37
N VAL A 131 12.23 16.83 1.60
CA VAL A 131 11.73 16.30 2.88
C VAL A 131 12.22 14.87 3.10
N PHE A 132 12.11 14.03 2.07
CA PHE A 132 12.56 12.64 2.08
C PHE A 132 14.06 12.56 2.37
N GLY A 133 14.89 13.34 1.65
CA GLY A 133 16.33 13.38 1.86
C GLY A 133 16.71 13.79 3.29
N PHE A 134 16.06 14.83 3.84
CA PHE A 134 16.28 15.24 5.23
C PHE A 134 15.93 14.13 6.22
N LEU A 135 14.77 13.49 6.06
CA LEU A 135 14.33 12.40 6.94
C LEU A 135 15.23 11.17 6.79
N HIS A 136 15.75 10.92 5.59
CA HIS A 136 16.61 9.78 5.31
C HIS A 136 17.93 9.84 6.08
N ILE A 137 18.45 11.04 6.40
CA ILE A 137 19.65 11.22 7.25
C ILE A 137 19.44 10.59 8.63
N PHE A 138 18.23 10.70 9.18
CA PHE A 138 17.88 10.14 10.49
C PHE A 138 17.44 8.68 10.41
N ASP A 139 17.36 8.09 9.22
CA ASP A 139 16.77 6.79 9.02
C ASP A 139 17.63 5.66 9.57
N ALA A 140 18.95 5.76 9.48
CA ALA A 140 19.87 4.79 10.07
C ALA A 140 19.78 4.75 11.62
N PRO A 141 19.93 5.88 12.35
CA PRO A 141 19.83 5.87 13.81
C PRO A 141 18.42 5.55 14.31
N LEU A 142 17.38 6.13 13.70
CA LEU A 142 15.98 5.82 14.06
C LEU A 142 15.61 4.39 13.70
N GLY A 143 16.10 3.88 12.57
CA GLY A 143 15.86 2.51 12.13
C GLY A 143 16.46 1.49 13.08
N TRP A 144 17.67 1.72 13.60
CA TRP A 144 18.23 0.86 14.64
C TRP A 144 17.39 0.91 15.92
N LEU A 145 17.08 2.10 16.42
CA LEU A 145 16.32 2.28 17.67
C LEU A 145 14.89 1.74 17.59
N LEU A 146 14.19 1.98 16.48
CA LEU A 146 12.79 1.63 16.30
C LEU A 146 12.59 0.23 15.72
N SER A 147 13.64 -0.45 15.23
CA SER A 147 13.53 -1.84 14.74
C SER A 147 13.10 -2.84 15.81
N PHE A 148 13.29 -2.51 17.10
CA PHE A 148 12.78 -3.30 18.21
C PHE A 148 11.24 -3.24 18.35
N PHE A 149 10.59 -2.27 17.70
CA PHE A 149 9.15 -2.11 17.71
C PHE A 149 8.50 -2.84 16.52
N PRO A 150 7.59 -3.81 16.74
CA PRO A 150 7.08 -4.72 15.71
C PRO A 150 6.34 -4.01 14.55
N PHE A 151 5.82 -2.79 14.75
CA PHE A 151 5.09 -2.07 13.69
C PHE A 151 5.91 -0.96 13.01
N TYR A 152 7.22 -0.89 13.23
CA TYR A 152 8.04 0.20 12.69
C TYR A 152 8.01 0.27 11.15
N TYR A 153 8.22 -0.84 10.44
CA TYR A 153 8.24 -0.83 8.97
C TYR A 153 6.87 -0.54 8.33
N PRO A 154 5.75 -1.13 8.78
CA PRO A 154 4.42 -0.71 8.34
C PRO A 154 4.15 0.78 8.57
N LEU A 155 4.48 1.30 9.75
CA LEU A 155 4.29 2.73 10.06
C LEU A 155 5.15 3.63 9.16
N LYS A 156 6.41 3.25 8.94
CA LYS A 156 7.32 3.94 8.03
C LYS A 156 6.79 3.93 6.59
N LEU A 157 6.25 2.81 6.13
CA LEU A 157 5.65 2.70 4.80
C LEU A 157 4.44 3.64 4.67
N MET A 158 3.52 3.63 5.65
CA MET A 158 2.38 4.55 5.67
C MET A 158 2.83 6.00 5.68
N PHE A 159 3.89 6.31 6.43
CA PHE A 159 4.46 7.65 6.47
C PHE A 159 5.02 8.08 5.11
N TYR A 160 5.74 7.20 4.40
CA TYR A 160 6.20 7.49 3.04
C TYR A 160 5.03 7.70 2.07
N ILE A 161 4.01 6.86 2.14
CA ILE A 161 2.77 7.04 1.36
C ILE A 161 2.17 8.41 1.66
N PHE A 162 2.04 8.78 2.93
CA PHE A 162 1.54 10.09 3.34
C PHE A 162 2.34 11.26 2.73
N LEU A 163 3.66 11.14 2.63
CA LEU A 163 4.52 12.18 2.05
C LEU A 163 4.23 12.42 0.56
N PHE A 164 4.16 11.35 -0.24
CA PHE A 164 3.97 11.45 -1.69
C PHE A 164 2.52 11.47 -2.14
N TYR A 165 1.56 11.11 -1.28
CA TYR A 165 0.16 11.00 -1.67
C TYR A 165 -0.41 12.37 -2.10
N PRO A 166 -0.91 12.50 -3.35
CA PRO A 166 -1.21 13.80 -3.95
C PRO A 166 -2.36 14.55 -3.27
N LYS A 167 -3.28 13.85 -2.61
CA LYS A 167 -4.41 14.48 -1.90
C LYS A 167 -4.00 15.07 -0.55
N THR A 168 -3.09 14.44 0.17
CA THR A 168 -2.65 14.91 1.50
C THR A 168 -1.59 15.99 1.41
N LYS A 169 -0.77 15.97 0.34
CA LYS A 169 0.41 16.82 0.14
C LYS A 169 1.30 16.84 1.38
N GLY A 170 1.56 15.66 1.95
CA GLY A 170 2.23 15.50 3.24
C GLY A 170 3.62 16.14 3.27
N ALA A 171 4.41 15.96 2.20
CA ALA A 171 5.71 16.61 2.06
C ALA A 171 5.61 18.14 2.13
N LEU A 172 4.65 18.75 1.44
CA LEU A 172 4.46 20.20 1.44
C LEU A 172 4.11 20.75 2.83
N LYS A 173 3.31 20.01 3.61
CA LYS A 173 2.99 20.37 4.99
C LYS A 173 4.22 20.37 5.89
N ILE A 174 5.01 19.30 5.84
CA ILE A 174 6.25 19.19 6.65
C ILE A 174 7.26 20.25 6.21
N TYR A 175 7.37 20.49 4.90
CA TYR A 175 8.26 21.50 4.37
C TYR A 175 7.91 22.89 4.90
N ASN A 176 6.66 23.33 4.74
CA ASN A 176 6.24 24.66 5.14
C ASN A 176 6.23 24.85 6.67
N SER A 177 5.93 23.80 7.43
CA SER A 177 5.83 23.88 8.88
C SER A 177 7.17 23.81 9.61
N PHE A 178 8.19 23.15 9.04
CA PHE A 178 9.43 22.87 9.77
C PHE A 178 10.68 23.14 8.94
N LEU A 179 10.82 22.51 7.78
CA LEU A 179 12.07 22.59 7.01
C LEU A 179 12.33 23.98 6.45
N ARG A 180 11.29 24.70 5.99
CA ARG A 180 11.44 26.02 5.37
C ARG A 180 12.12 27.02 6.29
N GLU A 181 11.67 27.10 7.55
CA GLU A 181 12.25 28.02 8.54
C GLU A 181 13.69 27.63 8.88
N LYS A 182 13.96 26.33 9.06
CA LYS A 182 15.29 25.83 9.39
C LYS A 182 16.29 26.06 8.27
N ILE A 183 15.94 25.72 7.03
CA ILE A 183 16.83 25.85 5.87
C ILE A 183 17.06 27.31 5.51
N SER A 184 16.01 28.15 5.50
CA SER A 184 16.14 29.57 5.16
C SER A 184 17.11 30.32 6.05
N LYS A 185 17.20 29.95 7.35
CA LYS A 185 18.17 30.52 8.29
C LYS A 185 19.63 30.27 7.90
N TYR A 186 19.93 29.11 7.30
CA TYR A 186 21.29 28.73 6.91
C TYR A 186 21.59 29.00 5.43
N GLN A 187 20.57 29.30 4.63
CA GLN A 187 20.72 29.50 3.18
C GLN A 187 21.74 30.60 2.84
N SER A 188 21.64 31.77 3.46
CA SER A 188 22.56 32.89 3.19
C SER A 188 24.01 32.58 3.55
N PHE A 189 24.22 31.79 4.60
CA PHE A 189 25.54 31.31 4.99
C PHE A 189 26.09 30.34 3.95
N ILE A 190 25.33 29.30 3.59
CA ILE A 190 25.73 28.27 2.61
C ILE A 190 26.04 28.92 1.25
N ASP A 191 25.15 29.78 0.76
CA ASP A 191 25.33 30.50 -0.51
C ASP A 191 26.60 31.37 -0.51
N GLY A 192 26.96 31.93 0.65
CA GLY A 192 28.19 32.70 0.84
C GLY A 192 29.46 31.85 0.69
N TYR A 193 29.48 30.63 1.22
CA TYR A 193 30.62 29.71 1.06
C TYR A 193 30.73 29.17 -0.37
N LEU A 194 29.61 28.77 -0.97
CA LEU A 194 29.62 28.23 -2.34
C LEU A 194 30.11 29.25 -3.36
N LYS A 195 29.79 30.54 -3.19
CA LYS A 195 30.31 31.61 -4.06
C LYS A 195 31.79 31.92 -3.84
N LYS A 196 32.33 31.61 -2.66
CA LYS A 196 33.74 31.86 -2.32
C LYS A 196 34.67 30.82 -2.94
N ASP A 197 34.24 29.56 -3.02
CA ASP A 197 34.99 28.45 -3.65
C ASP A 197 34.92 28.44 -5.19
N SER A 198 34.01 29.22 -5.79
CA SER A 198 33.86 29.34 -7.24
C SER A 198 34.79 30.40 -7.87
N LYS A 199 35.73 30.98 -7.11
CA LYS A 199 36.74 31.96 -7.56
C LYS A 199 38.14 31.40 -7.36
#